data_AF-A0A2K5NNC5-F1
#
_entry.id   AF-A0A2K5NNC5-F1
#
_cell.length_a   1.000
_cell.length_b   1.000
_cell.length_c   1.000
_cell.angle_alpha   90.00
_cell.angle_beta   90.00
_cell.angle_gamma   90.00
#
_symmetry.space_group_name_H-M   'P 1'
#
loop_
_entity.id
_entity.type
_entity.pdbx_description
1 polymer ?
#
loop_
_entity_poly.entity_id
_entity_poly.type
_entity_poly.pdbx_seq_one_letter_code
_entity_poly.pdbx_strand_id
1 'polypeptide(L)'
;MPLLVEGRRVTRPRCCVRAHSPLEERARLLRGQSVQEVGPQGLLCVQRRELAVTSPKNGSISILGSDDATTCHIVVLRQTGNGATCLTHCDGTDTKAEFPLIMNSIKSFSDHVQCGRLKVHLVGGFRDDRQLSQKLTHQLLKNENHFPIIYGIAVNIKTAEIYRASFQGPGPEEQLRAARTLAGGPMIKNLSTSPLAEPPHFVEFIRSTLMFF
;
A
#
# COMPACT_ATOMS: atom_id res chain seq x y z
N MET A 1 10.98 15.45 -6.88
CA MET A 1 9.59 15.85 -7.19
C MET A 1 8.89 16.25 -5.90
N PRO A 2 8.31 17.46 -5.81
CA PRO A 2 7.55 17.86 -4.63
C PRO A 2 6.18 17.16 -4.57
N LEU A 3 5.68 16.89 -3.36
CA LEU A 3 4.30 16.45 -3.15
C LEU A 3 3.35 17.64 -3.31
N LEU A 4 2.33 17.47 -4.17
CA LEU A 4 1.34 18.50 -4.47
C LEU A 4 -0.05 18.04 -4.06
N VAL A 5 -0.81 18.92 -3.40
CA VAL A 5 -2.25 18.77 -3.16
C VAL A 5 -2.94 19.98 -3.79
N GLU A 6 -3.89 19.72 -4.68
CA GLU A 6 -4.58 20.79 -5.45
C GLU A 6 -3.61 21.74 -6.18
N GLY A 7 -2.51 21.19 -6.70
CA GLY A 7 -1.47 21.95 -7.40
C GLY A 7 -0.53 22.76 -6.49
N ARG A 8 -0.79 22.79 -5.17
CA ARG A 8 0.05 23.50 -4.19
C ARG A 8 1.01 22.54 -3.52
N ARG A 9 2.25 23.00 -3.31
CA ARG A 9 3.23 22.24 -2.55
C ARG A 9 2.76 22.07 -1.11
N VAL A 10 2.79 20.83 -0.63
CA VAL A 10 2.53 20.52 0.77
C VAL A 10 3.69 21.05 1.61
N THR A 11 3.45 22.11 2.39
CA THR A 11 4.46 22.73 3.28
C THR A 11 4.20 22.45 4.76
N ARG A 12 2.93 22.30 5.18
CA ARG A 12 2.50 21.99 6.57
C ARG A 12 1.34 20.98 6.63
N PRO A 13 1.64 19.68 6.55
CA PRO A 13 0.63 18.63 6.51
C PRO A 13 -0.03 18.22 7.82
N ARG A 14 0.29 18.82 8.99
CA ARG A 14 -0.50 18.68 10.25
C ARG A 14 -1.98 19.00 10.13
N CYS A 15 -2.41 19.52 9.00
CA CYS A 15 -3.80 19.70 8.68
C CYS A 15 -4.16 19.20 7.27
N CYS A 16 -3.28 18.56 6.48
CA CYS A 16 -3.53 18.34 5.05
C CYS A 16 -4.89 17.73 4.73
N VAL A 17 -5.30 16.63 5.36
CA VAL A 17 -6.64 16.08 5.11
C VAL A 17 -7.76 17.06 5.49
N ARG A 18 -7.71 17.67 6.68
CA ARG A 18 -8.73 18.64 7.16
C ARG A 18 -8.66 20.01 6.46
N ALA A 19 -7.52 20.37 5.89
CA ALA A 19 -7.25 21.62 5.20
C ALA A 19 -7.56 21.52 3.71
N HIS A 20 -7.73 20.29 3.19
CA HIS A 20 -8.05 20.01 1.80
C HIS A 20 -9.33 19.17 1.74
N SER A 21 -10.46 19.86 1.61
CA SER A 21 -11.80 19.23 1.50
C SER A 21 -11.85 18.05 0.50
N PRO A 22 -11.16 18.06 -0.66
CA PRO A 22 -11.15 16.91 -1.56
C PRO A 22 -10.46 15.65 -1.00
N LEU A 23 -9.45 15.81 -0.14
CA LEU A 23 -8.80 14.69 0.52
C LEU A 23 -9.68 14.11 1.62
N GLU A 24 -10.31 14.97 2.42
CA GLU A 24 -11.26 14.55 3.45
C GLU A 24 -12.45 13.79 2.86
N GLU A 25 -13.02 14.30 1.77
CA GLU A 25 -14.14 13.66 1.09
C GLU A 25 -13.76 12.28 0.55
N ARG A 26 -12.59 12.16 -0.10
CA ARG A 26 -12.09 10.86 -0.58
C ARG A 26 -11.84 9.88 0.55
N ALA A 27 -11.25 10.34 1.66
CA ALA A 27 -11.04 9.51 2.83
C ALA A 27 -12.36 9.07 3.47
N ARG A 28 -13.39 9.93 3.45
CA ARG A 28 -14.75 9.59 3.90
C ARG A 28 -15.39 8.54 3.01
N LEU A 29 -15.39 8.76 1.69
CA LEU A 29 -15.94 7.83 0.71
C LEU A 29 -15.27 6.46 0.78
N LEU A 30 -13.93 6.42 0.82
CA LEU A 30 -13.20 5.16 0.89
C LEU A 30 -13.50 4.39 2.19
N ARG A 31 -13.56 5.07 3.34
CA ARG A 31 -13.95 4.44 4.62
C ARG A 31 -15.40 3.94 4.63
N GLY A 32 -16.29 4.63 3.93
CA GLY A 32 -17.71 4.30 3.84
C GLY A 32 -18.04 3.13 2.90
N GLN A 33 -17.09 2.68 2.07
CA GLN A 33 -17.30 1.53 1.19
C GLN A 33 -17.44 0.23 1.98
N SER A 34 -18.30 -0.67 1.51
CA SER A 34 -18.26 -2.08 1.88
C SER A 34 -16.99 -2.73 1.34
N VAL A 35 -16.43 -3.68 2.09
CA VAL A 35 -15.28 -4.48 1.62
C VAL A 35 -15.76 -5.37 0.48
N GLN A 36 -15.08 -5.30 -0.66
CA GLN A 36 -15.35 -6.17 -1.81
C GLN A 36 -14.44 -7.40 -1.75
N GLU A 37 -15.03 -8.57 -1.95
CA GLU A 37 -14.25 -9.79 -2.06
C GLU A 37 -13.73 -9.95 -3.50
N VAL A 38 -12.41 -9.94 -3.66
CA VAL A 38 -11.76 -10.01 -4.97
C VAL A 38 -11.24 -11.42 -5.20
N GLY A 39 -11.77 -12.07 -6.23
CA GLY A 39 -11.33 -13.39 -6.66
C GLY A 39 -9.98 -13.39 -7.38
N PRO A 40 -9.38 -14.56 -7.63
CA PRO A 40 -8.03 -14.69 -8.15
C PRO A 40 -7.87 -14.27 -9.63
N GLN A 41 -8.96 -14.13 -10.38
CA GLN A 41 -8.89 -13.89 -11.82
C GLN A 41 -8.37 -12.50 -12.14
N GLY A 42 -7.18 -12.43 -12.75
CA GLY A 42 -6.52 -11.17 -13.13
C GLY A 42 -6.00 -10.36 -11.93
N LEU A 43 -6.00 -10.96 -10.74
CA LEU A 43 -5.51 -10.37 -9.50
C LEU A 43 -4.02 -10.69 -9.31
N LEU A 44 -3.24 -9.66 -8.98
CA LEU A 44 -1.90 -9.81 -8.42
C LEU A 44 -1.86 -9.26 -6.99
N CYS A 45 -1.77 -10.16 -6.03
CA CYS A 45 -1.61 -9.83 -4.61
C CYS A 45 -0.15 -9.51 -4.28
N VAL A 46 0.06 -8.35 -3.66
CA VAL A 46 1.36 -7.86 -3.20
C VAL A 46 1.41 -8.04 -1.69
N GLN A 47 2.36 -8.85 -1.21
CA GLN A 47 2.55 -9.06 0.23
C GLN A 47 3.35 -7.90 0.85
N ARG A 48 3.42 -7.88 2.19
CA ARG A 48 4.27 -6.96 2.94
C ARG A 48 5.73 -7.03 2.47
N ARG A 49 6.36 -5.86 2.28
CA ARG A 49 7.70 -5.66 1.70
C ARG A 49 7.84 -6.06 0.22
N GLU A 50 6.74 -6.17 -0.50
CA GLU A 50 6.76 -6.39 -1.95
C GLU A 50 6.26 -5.18 -2.72
N LEU A 51 6.64 -5.15 -4.00
CA LEU A 51 6.23 -4.14 -4.96
C LEU A 51 5.85 -4.82 -6.28
N ALA A 52 4.71 -4.41 -6.84
CA ALA A 52 4.32 -4.77 -8.19
C ALA A 52 4.04 -3.52 -9.02
N VAL A 53 4.46 -3.53 -10.27
CA VAL A 53 4.15 -2.48 -11.25
C VAL A 53 3.65 -3.11 -12.54
N THR A 54 2.59 -2.55 -13.08
CA THR A 54 2.07 -2.99 -14.38
C THR A 54 1.33 -1.85 -15.08
N SER A 55 0.79 -2.10 -16.27
CA SER A 55 0.05 -1.10 -17.05
C SER A 55 -1.18 -1.71 -17.70
N PRO A 56 -2.13 -0.89 -18.18
CA PRO A 56 -3.31 -1.39 -18.90
C PRO A 56 -2.99 -2.17 -20.18
N LYS A 57 -1.74 -2.06 -20.69
CA LYS A 57 -1.25 -2.86 -21.82
C LYS A 57 -1.07 -4.35 -21.45
N ASN A 58 -0.98 -4.68 -20.16
CA ASN A 58 -0.88 -6.05 -19.70
C ASN A 58 -2.25 -6.75 -19.78
N GLY A 59 -2.35 -7.81 -20.57
CA GLY A 59 -3.58 -8.59 -20.73
C GLY A 59 -3.87 -9.53 -19.56
N SER A 60 -2.86 -9.90 -18.77
CA SER A 60 -2.97 -10.91 -17.72
C SER A 60 -3.39 -10.35 -16.37
N ILE A 61 -3.11 -9.08 -16.10
CA ILE A 61 -3.35 -8.45 -14.80
C ILE A 61 -4.32 -7.27 -14.97
N SER A 62 -5.46 -7.36 -14.29
CA SER A 62 -6.48 -6.31 -14.25
C SER A 62 -6.55 -5.60 -12.90
N ILE A 63 -6.12 -6.27 -11.83
CA ILE A 63 -6.21 -5.77 -10.45
C ILE A 63 -4.87 -5.99 -9.72
N LEU A 64 -4.39 -4.95 -9.03
CA LEU A 64 -3.36 -5.12 -7.98
C LEU A 64 -4.06 -5.01 -6.62
N GLY A 65 -3.67 -5.86 -5.68
CA GLY A 65 -4.26 -5.89 -4.34
C GLY A 65 -3.22 -6.07 -3.25
N SER A 66 -3.51 -5.55 -2.06
CA SER A 66 -2.78 -5.89 -0.84
C SER A 66 -3.71 -5.76 0.36
N ASP A 67 -3.49 -6.59 1.37
CA ASP A 67 -4.31 -6.70 2.58
C ASP A 67 -3.43 -6.72 3.84
N ASP A 68 -4.06 -6.82 5.01
CA ASP A 68 -3.42 -6.95 6.32
C ASP A 68 -2.53 -5.76 6.73
N ALA A 69 -2.84 -4.57 6.21
CA ALA A 69 -2.18 -3.33 6.61
C ALA A 69 -2.66 -2.86 7.99
N THR A 70 -2.04 -3.37 9.05
CA THR A 70 -2.23 -2.88 10.43
C THR A 70 -1.47 -1.56 10.66
N THR A 71 -0.20 -1.63 11.07
CA THR A 71 0.69 -0.45 11.19
C THR A 71 1.34 -0.06 9.86
N CYS A 72 1.25 -0.94 8.87
CA CYS A 72 1.83 -0.77 7.54
C CYS A 72 1.02 0.20 6.68
N HIS A 73 1.59 0.62 5.55
CA HIS A 73 0.93 1.48 4.58
C HIS A 73 1.00 0.85 3.19
N ILE A 74 -0.16 0.76 2.53
CA ILE A 74 -0.27 0.42 1.11
C ILE A 74 -0.15 1.72 0.31
N VAL A 75 0.86 1.78 -0.55
CA VAL A 75 1.11 2.94 -1.42
C VAL A 75 0.78 2.54 -2.85
N VAL A 76 -0.08 3.33 -3.49
CA VAL A 76 -0.37 3.21 -4.92
C VAL A 76 0.15 4.44 -5.64
N LEU A 77 1.07 4.25 -6.58
CA LEU A 77 1.59 5.29 -7.45
C LEU A 77 1.12 5.03 -8.88
N ARG A 78 0.43 6.00 -9.49
CA ARG A 78 -0.10 5.86 -10.84
C ARG A 78 0.35 7.01 -11.74
N GLN A 79 0.90 6.66 -12.90
CA GLN A 79 1.17 7.60 -13.98
C GLN A 79 -0.07 7.72 -14.87
N THR A 80 -0.69 8.90 -14.91
CA THR A 80 -1.97 9.06 -15.60
C THR A 80 -1.86 9.08 -17.12
N GLY A 81 -0.66 9.30 -17.68
CA GLY A 81 -0.46 9.36 -19.13
C GLY A 81 -0.53 8.01 -19.83
N ASN A 82 0.14 7.00 -19.25
CA ASN A 82 0.20 5.65 -19.80
C ASN A 82 -0.57 4.62 -18.95
N GLY A 83 -1.11 5.03 -17.80
CA GLY A 83 -1.84 4.17 -16.88
C GLY A 83 -0.96 3.25 -16.03
N ALA A 84 0.38 3.34 -16.13
CA ALA A 84 1.29 2.55 -15.32
C ALA A 84 0.95 2.72 -13.83
N THR A 85 0.72 1.62 -13.14
CA THR A 85 0.24 1.57 -11.76
C THR A 85 1.19 0.67 -10.97
N CYS A 86 1.75 1.24 -9.92
CA CYS A 86 2.61 0.59 -8.95
C CYS A 86 1.85 0.47 -7.63
N LEU A 87 1.86 -0.71 -7.02
CA LEU A 87 1.35 -0.97 -5.68
C LEU A 87 2.48 -1.57 -4.84
N THR A 88 2.67 -1.04 -3.63
CA THR A 88 3.65 -1.56 -2.66
C THR A 88 3.04 -1.56 -1.27
N HIS A 89 3.48 -2.51 -0.44
CA HIS A 89 3.08 -2.63 0.95
C HIS A 89 4.30 -2.35 1.85
N CYS A 90 4.41 -1.11 2.32
CA CYS A 90 5.52 -0.61 3.13
C CYS A 90 5.26 -0.87 4.63
N ASP A 91 6.26 -1.40 5.34
CA ASP A 91 6.19 -1.66 6.78
C ASP A 91 7.12 -0.75 7.62
N GLY A 92 7.89 0.11 6.94
CA GLY A 92 8.81 1.06 7.58
C GLY A 92 10.22 0.53 7.82
N THR A 93 10.58 -0.63 7.26
CA THR A 93 11.92 -1.22 7.41
C THR A 93 13.00 -0.38 6.76
N ASP A 94 12.86 0.01 5.50
CA ASP A 94 13.81 0.92 4.83
C ASP A 94 13.13 1.82 3.78
N THR A 95 12.28 2.71 4.27
CA THR A 95 11.61 3.75 3.46
C THR A 95 12.57 4.58 2.59
N LYS A 96 13.85 4.74 2.99
CA LYS A 96 14.84 5.49 2.22
C LYS A 96 15.29 4.74 0.97
N ALA A 97 15.38 3.42 1.03
CA ALA A 97 15.67 2.57 -0.12
C ALA A 97 14.42 2.23 -0.94
N GLU A 98 13.27 2.02 -0.28
CA GLU A 98 12.00 1.67 -0.92
C GLU A 98 11.49 2.78 -1.85
N PHE A 99 11.58 4.05 -1.45
CA PHE A 99 11.05 5.15 -2.26
C PHE A 99 11.76 5.29 -3.62
N PRO A 100 13.11 5.28 -3.71
CA PRO A 100 13.82 5.17 -4.99
C PRO A 100 13.38 3.97 -5.83
N LEU A 101 13.17 2.80 -5.23
CA LEU A 101 12.71 1.61 -5.94
C LEU A 101 11.33 1.85 -6.57
N ILE A 102 10.35 2.35 -5.79
CA ILE A 102 9.00 2.67 -6.29
C ILE A 102 9.06 3.65 -7.47
N MET A 103 9.85 4.71 -7.31
CA MET A 103 9.98 5.74 -8.34
C MET A 103 10.69 5.22 -9.59
N ASN A 104 11.69 4.36 -9.46
CA ASN A 104 12.40 3.78 -10.60
C ASN A 104 11.52 2.75 -11.33
N SER A 105 10.78 1.93 -10.59
CA SER A 105 9.85 0.94 -11.15
C SER A 105 8.73 1.58 -11.97
N ILE A 106 8.17 2.72 -11.56
CA ILE A 106 7.13 3.37 -12.39
C ILE A 106 7.73 4.12 -13.58
N LYS A 107 8.95 4.65 -13.44
CA LYS A 107 9.67 5.35 -14.51
C LYS A 107 10.14 4.40 -15.60
N SER A 108 10.45 3.14 -15.29
CA SER A 108 10.80 2.16 -16.33
C SER A 108 9.62 1.83 -17.25
N PHE A 109 8.38 2.04 -16.80
CA PHE A 109 7.16 1.91 -17.62
C PHE A 109 6.79 3.18 -18.38
N SER A 110 7.49 4.29 -18.11
CA SER A 110 7.36 5.52 -18.87
C SER A 110 8.15 5.36 -20.17
N ASP A 111 7.47 4.89 -21.22
CA ASP A 111 7.80 5.33 -22.59
C ASP A 111 7.98 6.86 -22.54
N HIS A 112 8.91 7.46 -23.31
CA HIS A 112 9.29 8.90 -23.27
C HIS A 112 8.16 9.95 -23.46
N VAL A 113 6.91 9.54 -23.33
CA VAL A 113 5.67 10.31 -23.38
C VAL A 113 5.59 11.30 -22.23
N GLN A 114 5.77 12.59 -22.55
CA GLN A 114 5.52 13.72 -21.65
C GLN A 114 4.02 14.02 -21.43
N CYS A 115 3.19 12.99 -21.24
CA CYS A 115 1.76 13.19 -21.00
C CYS A 115 1.37 12.70 -19.60
N GLY A 116 0.52 13.47 -18.93
CA GLY A 116 -0.05 13.13 -17.62
C GLY A 116 0.81 13.55 -16.41
N ARG A 117 0.44 13.02 -15.25
CA ARG A 117 1.04 13.32 -13.94
C ARG A 117 1.10 12.06 -13.09
N LEU A 118 2.02 12.08 -12.12
CA LEU A 118 2.05 11.07 -11.06
C LEU A 118 1.00 11.41 -10.00
N LYS A 119 0.13 10.45 -9.70
CA LYS A 119 -0.81 10.48 -8.57
C LYS A 119 -0.38 9.44 -7.55
N VAL A 120 -0.35 9.83 -6.28
CA VAL A 120 -0.05 8.93 -5.16
C VAL A 120 -1.30 8.77 -4.29
N HIS A 121 -1.54 7.55 -3.84
CA HIS A 121 -2.55 7.20 -2.84
C HIS A 121 -1.85 6.45 -1.71
N LEU A 122 -2.19 6.81 -0.48
CA LEU A 122 -1.62 6.24 0.73
C LEU A 122 -2.78 5.78 1.61
N VAL A 123 -2.80 4.50 1.96
CA VAL A 123 -3.86 3.87 2.74
C VAL A 123 -3.25 2.94 3.79
N GLY A 124 -3.85 2.85 4.97
CA GLY A 124 -3.36 2.04 6.09
C GLY A 124 -2.85 2.90 7.25
N GLY A 125 -2.38 2.21 8.29
CA GLY A 125 -1.95 2.81 9.54
C GLY A 125 -3.12 3.23 10.42
N PHE A 126 -2.96 3.04 11.73
CA PHE A 126 -3.91 3.50 12.73
C PHE A 126 -3.18 4.24 13.85
N ARG A 127 -3.92 4.78 14.82
CA ARG A 127 -3.30 5.40 15.98
C ARG A 127 -2.84 4.29 16.94
N ASP A 128 -1.63 3.78 16.72
CA ASP A 128 -1.01 2.75 17.55
C ASP A 128 -0.18 3.35 18.70
N ASP A 129 -0.12 2.65 19.84
CA ASP A 129 0.58 3.10 21.06
C ASP A 129 2.09 3.29 20.84
N ARG A 130 2.64 2.61 19.83
CA ARG A 130 4.06 2.62 19.49
C ARG A 130 4.42 3.73 18.47
N GLN A 131 3.43 4.49 18.01
CA GLN A 131 3.57 5.55 17.00
C GLN A 131 4.24 5.07 15.69
N LEU A 132 4.16 3.78 15.37
CA LEU A 132 4.77 3.20 14.18
C LEU A 132 4.09 3.69 12.92
N SER A 133 2.75 3.71 12.91
CA SER A 133 1.97 4.20 11.76
C SER A 133 2.29 5.68 11.50
N GLN A 134 2.34 6.49 12.56
CA GLN A 134 2.68 7.91 12.48
C GLN A 134 4.10 8.11 11.92
N LYS A 135 5.08 7.35 12.43
CA LYS A 135 6.46 7.39 11.95
C LYS A 135 6.56 7.01 10.47
N LEU A 136 5.83 5.99 10.03
CA LEU A 136 5.82 5.56 8.63
C LEU A 136 5.14 6.61 7.73
N THR A 137 3.99 7.15 8.15
CA THR A 137 3.35 8.29 7.46
C THR A 137 4.34 9.45 7.32
N HIS A 138 5.09 9.77 8.38
CA HIS A 138 6.12 10.81 8.35
C HIS A 138 7.24 10.51 7.37
N GLN A 139 7.74 9.28 7.34
CA GLN A 139 8.82 8.88 6.44
C GLN A 139 8.39 8.93 4.97
N LEU A 140 7.15 8.53 4.68
CA LEU A 140 6.60 8.51 3.32
C LEU A 140 6.19 9.91 2.82
N LEU A 141 5.60 10.75 3.68
CA LEU A 141 5.07 12.05 3.28
C LEU A 141 6.01 13.23 3.54
N LYS A 142 6.92 13.07 4.50
CA LYS A 142 7.61 14.15 5.21
C LYS A 142 6.70 15.34 5.51
N ASN A 143 6.21 15.27 6.74
CA ASN A 143 5.22 16.09 7.45
C ASN A 143 3.80 15.41 7.40
N GLU A 144 3.06 15.39 8.53
CA GLU A 144 2.02 14.38 8.85
C GLU A 144 0.57 14.87 8.93
N ASN A 145 -0.42 14.07 8.47
CA ASN A 145 -1.79 14.04 9.01
C ASN A 145 -2.34 12.60 9.06
N HIS A 146 -3.22 12.29 10.02
CA HIS A 146 -3.67 10.92 10.38
C HIS A 146 -5.01 10.46 9.76
N PHE A 147 -5.19 9.12 9.79
CA PHE A 147 -6.27 8.17 9.37
C PHE A 147 -6.11 7.58 7.95
N PRO A 148 -6.33 6.25 7.71
CA PRO A 148 -7.36 5.39 8.32
C PRO A 148 -7.07 3.87 8.61
N ILE A 149 -7.99 3.26 9.39
CA ILE A 149 -8.23 1.82 9.58
C ILE A 149 -8.75 1.22 8.26
N ILE A 150 -7.86 0.86 7.35
CA ILE A 150 -8.17 0.07 6.16
C ILE A 150 -7.08 -0.99 6.03
N TYR A 151 -7.49 -2.25 6.21
CA TYR A 151 -6.60 -3.41 6.16
C TYR A 151 -6.18 -3.74 4.72
N GLY A 152 -7.11 -3.67 3.77
CA GLY A 152 -6.82 -4.00 2.37
C GLY A 152 -7.49 -3.09 1.36
N ILE A 153 -6.78 -2.89 0.24
CA ILE A 153 -7.28 -2.18 -0.94
C ILE A 153 -6.93 -2.92 -2.21
N ALA A 154 -7.79 -2.77 -3.21
CA ALA A 154 -7.52 -3.15 -4.58
C ALA A 154 -7.51 -1.92 -5.48
N VAL A 155 -6.71 -1.98 -6.54
CA VAL A 155 -6.69 -0.98 -7.61
C VAL A 155 -6.94 -1.65 -8.96
N ASN A 156 -7.97 -1.18 -9.66
CA ASN A 156 -8.23 -1.59 -11.03
C ASN A 156 -7.30 -0.82 -11.97
N ILE A 157 -6.44 -1.56 -12.69
CA ILE A 157 -5.40 -0.96 -13.53
C ILE A 157 -6.03 -0.20 -14.71
N LYS A 158 -7.14 -0.68 -15.26
CA LYS A 158 -7.83 -0.05 -16.39
C LYS A 158 -8.56 1.22 -15.96
N THR A 159 -9.38 1.15 -14.91
CA THR A 159 -10.25 2.27 -14.50
C THR A 159 -9.60 3.27 -13.55
N ALA A 160 -8.47 2.93 -12.93
CA ALA A 160 -7.84 3.69 -11.83
C ALA A 160 -8.65 3.73 -10.53
N GLU A 161 -9.70 2.94 -10.42
CA GLU A 161 -10.51 2.88 -9.22
C GLU A 161 -9.77 2.18 -8.09
N ILE A 162 -9.81 2.78 -6.89
CA ILE A 162 -9.29 2.21 -5.65
C ILE A 162 -10.47 1.99 -4.73
N TYR A 163 -10.57 0.78 -4.20
CA TYR A 163 -11.67 0.38 -3.33
C TYR A 163 -11.20 -0.55 -2.21
N ARG A 164 -11.97 -0.60 -1.13
CA ARG A 164 -11.72 -1.54 -0.02
C ARG A 164 -11.92 -2.97 -0.51
N ALA A 165 -10.94 -3.83 -0.25
CA ALA A 165 -10.97 -5.20 -0.72
C ALA A 165 -10.40 -6.17 0.30
N SER A 166 -10.86 -7.42 0.22
CA SER A 166 -10.25 -8.61 0.80
C SER A 166 -10.03 -9.65 -0.29
N PHE A 167 -9.05 -10.54 -0.09
CA PHE A 167 -8.62 -11.45 -1.15
C PHE A 167 -8.74 -12.91 -0.72
N GLN A 168 -9.41 -13.72 -1.54
CA GLN A 168 -9.43 -15.17 -1.37
C GLN A 168 -8.20 -15.77 -2.07
N GLY A 169 -7.25 -16.30 -1.29
CA GLY A 169 -6.04 -16.93 -1.81
C GLY A 169 -5.00 -15.91 -2.32
N PRO A 170 -4.05 -15.46 -1.48
CA PRO A 170 -3.10 -14.37 -1.79
C PRO A 170 -2.02 -14.72 -2.84
N GLY A 171 -2.26 -15.78 -3.61
CA GLY A 171 -1.48 -16.17 -4.78
C GLY A 171 -0.53 -17.35 -4.53
N PRO A 172 0.26 -17.72 -5.54
CA PRO A 172 1.23 -18.80 -5.44
C PRO A 172 2.37 -18.45 -4.48
N GLU A 173 3.01 -19.51 -3.94
CA GLU A 173 4.19 -19.41 -3.07
C GLU A 173 4.00 -18.49 -1.85
N GLU A 174 2.78 -18.45 -1.32
CA GLU A 174 2.40 -17.56 -0.22
C GLU A 174 3.33 -17.71 0.98
N GLN A 175 3.54 -18.95 1.44
CA GLN A 175 4.37 -19.27 2.60
C GLN A 175 5.84 -18.96 2.35
N LEU A 176 6.37 -19.24 1.15
CA LEU A 176 7.75 -18.95 0.79
C LEU A 176 8.02 -17.44 0.78
N ARG A 177 7.12 -16.65 0.19
CA ARG A 177 7.21 -15.18 0.13
C ARG A 177 7.10 -14.58 1.53
N ALA A 178 6.20 -15.10 2.36
CA ALA A 178 6.04 -14.70 3.76
C ALA A 178 7.29 -15.03 4.59
N ALA A 179 7.84 -16.24 4.43
CA ALA A 179 9.05 -16.70 5.12
C ALA A 179 10.26 -15.84 4.77
N ARG A 180 10.44 -15.48 3.49
CA ARG A 180 11.48 -14.52 3.07
C ARG A 180 11.38 -13.19 3.82
N THR A 181 10.17 -12.64 3.91
CA THR A 181 9.93 -11.39 4.64
C THR A 181 10.19 -11.54 6.13
N LEU A 182 9.81 -12.67 6.73
CA LEU A 182 9.99 -12.95 8.16
C LEU A 182 11.47 -13.17 8.54
N ALA A 183 12.24 -13.85 7.68
CA ALA A 183 13.67 -14.09 7.89
C ALA A 183 14.53 -12.82 7.72
N GLY A 184 14.06 -11.85 6.94
CA GLY A 184 14.81 -10.63 6.61
C GLY A 184 14.84 -9.57 7.73
N GLY A 185 14.74 -9.94 9.01
CA GLY A 185 14.74 -9.03 10.15
C GLY A 185 15.52 -9.57 11.35
N PRO A 186 15.93 -8.72 12.31
CA PRO A 186 16.58 -9.17 13.55
C PRO A 186 15.66 -10.13 14.33
N MET A 187 16.20 -11.11 15.06
CA MET A 187 15.41 -12.05 15.88
C MET A 187 14.38 -11.29 16.73
N ILE A 188 13.10 -11.41 16.37
CA ILE A 188 12.04 -10.66 17.01
C ILE A 188 11.53 -11.49 18.20
N LYS A 189 11.54 -10.92 19.41
CA LYS A 189 10.92 -11.55 20.59
C LYS A 189 9.40 -11.71 20.43
N ASN A 190 8.77 -10.92 19.53
CA ASN A 190 7.34 -10.89 19.25
C ASN A 190 7.10 -10.74 17.74
N LEU A 191 6.22 -11.53 17.13
CA LEU A 191 6.06 -11.58 15.66
C LEU A 191 5.07 -10.54 15.08
N SER A 192 4.46 -9.72 15.94
CA SER A 192 3.50 -8.67 15.57
C SER A 192 3.98 -7.28 16.02
N THR A 193 3.70 -6.26 15.21
CA THR A 193 3.93 -4.85 15.57
C THR A 193 2.79 -4.27 16.41
N SER A 194 1.57 -4.79 16.25
CA SER A 194 0.35 -4.38 16.95
C SER A 194 -0.55 -5.57 17.33
N PRO A 195 -0.23 -6.34 18.40
CA PRO A 195 -0.86 -7.63 18.68
C PRO A 195 -2.39 -7.59 18.85
N LEU A 196 -2.94 -6.45 19.29
CA LEU A 196 -4.38 -6.26 19.50
C LEU A 196 -5.14 -5.78 18.25
N ALA A 197 -4.43 -5.49 17.16
CA ALA A 197 -4.99 -4.96 15.92
C ALA A 197 -4.82 -5.92 14.72
N GLU A 198 -4.17 -7.06 14.93
CA GLU A 198 -3.97 -8.07 13.89
C GLU A 198 -5.30 -8.73 13.46
N PRO A 199 -5.41 -9.16 12.20
CA PRO A 199 -6.58 -9.88 11.72
C PRO A 199 -6.73 -11.24 12.42
N PRO A 200 -7.95 -11.82 12.45
CA PRO A 200 -8.23 -13.05 13.21
C PRO A 200 -7.39 -14.26 12.77
N HIS A 201 -6.97 -14.29 11.50
CA HIS A 201 -6.18 -15.37 10.92
C HIS A 201 -4.65 -15.19 11.09
N PHE A 202 -4.19 -14.08 11.70
CA PHE A 202 -2.78 -13.74 11.81
C PHE A 202 -1.92 -14.84 12.47
N VAL A 203 -2.38 -15.40 13.59
CA VAL A 203 -1.62 -16.41 14.34
C VAL A 203 -1.48 -17.70 13.54
N GLU A 204 -2.53 -18.10 12.83
CA GLU A 204 -2.51 -19.27 11.95
C GLU A 204 -1.56 -19.07 10.77
N PHE A 205 -1.61 -17.91 10.14
CA PHE A 205 -0.70 -17.53 9.06
C PHE A 205 0.77 -17.55 9.49
N ILE A 206 1.09 -16.96 10.65
CA ILE A 206 2.46 -16.99 11.20
C ILE A 206 2.91 -18.40 11.54
N ARG A 207 2.04 -19.24 12.12
CA ARG A 207 2.36 -20.64 12.39
C ARG A 207 2.66 -21.41 11.11
N SER A 208 1.84 -21.25 10.07
CA SER A 208 2.08 -21.86 8.76
C SER A 208 3.41 -21.41 8.15
N THR A 209 3.71 -20.11 8.24
CA THR A 209 4.98 -19.54 7.76
C THR A 209 6.19 -20.10 8.51
N LEU A 210 6.08 -20.30 9.83
CA LEU A 210 7.17 -20.86 10.64
C LEU A 210 7.40 -22.34 10.37
N MET A 211 6.37 -23.11 10.04
CA MET A 211 6.48 -24.52 9.65
C MET A 211 7.13 -24.74 8.29
N PHE A 212 7.29 -23.66 7.51
CA PHE A 212 7.95 -23.69 6.21
C PHE A 212 9.49 -23.63 6.32
N PHE A 213 10.04 -23.18 7.47
CA PHE A 213 11.47 -23.27 7.78
C PHE A 213 11.85 -24.67 8.23
#